data_AF-A0A970P7J0-F1
#
_entry.id   AF-A0A970P7J0-F1
#
_cell.length_a   1.000
_cell.length_b   1.000
_cell.length_c   1.000
_cell.angle_alpha   90.00
_cell.angle_beta   90.00
_cell.angle_gamma   90.00
#
_symmetry.space_group_name_H-M   'P 1'
#
loop_
_entity.id
_entity.type
_entity.pdbx_description
1 polymer ?
#
loop_
_entity_poly.entity_id
_entity_poly.type
_entity_poly.pdbx_seq_one_letter_code
_entity_poly.pdbx_strand_id
1 'polypeptide(L)'
;ITNSMRWAAAQVTSMQIEAAREGGRIDAAALRANIDREITSLFGESDDPQYQRIVEQVRAIATKVGTAIRVQSPPTIDGELDEEMWARTDVLTDFILWGETGLADHATRVRLAHDGTSLYVALECEQDTSSLVTRAAPRDGSAWKDDSVEIFINPRRGDYEYAQFIINAAGAFFDQWRRTEDQTYAEALAHNFDADWSAKVQDGKWTAELRLPLDALGVDPQQQELTTMNFIRNVQGPEAEISAWFASIRAHADPAGRGWIVFE
;
A
#
# COMPACT_ATOMS: atom_id res chain seq x y z
N ILE A 1 12.46 -18.47 -8.75
CA ILE A 1 11.52 -18.89 -7.66
C ILE A 1 10.69 -17.69 -7.21
N THR A 2 11.30 -16.56 -6.86
CA THR A 2 10.63 -15.33 -6.38
C THR A 2 9.46 -14.83 -7.23
N ASN A 3 9.65 -14.65 -8.55
CA ASN A 3 8.57 -14.19 -9.43
C ASN A 3 7.44 -15.22 -9.60
N SER A 4 7.77 -16.52 -9.61
CA SER A 4 6.77 -17.59 -9.70
C SER A 4 5.90 -17.67 -8.45
N MET A 5 6.48 -17.43 -7.26
CA MET A 5 5.73 -17.38 -6.00
C MET A 5 4.78 -16.18 -5.95
N ARG A 6 5.28 -14.98 -6.31
CA ARG A 6 4.46 -13.77 -6.40
C ARG A 6 3.30 -13.92 -7.39
N TRP A 7 3.57 -14.56 -8.54
CA TRP A 7 2.53 -14.85 -9.52
C TRP A 7 1.49 -15.83 -8.99
N ALA A 8 1.91 -16.93 -8.36
CA ALA A 8 0.99 -17.90 -7.76
C ALA A 8 0.10 -17.25 -6.68
N ALA A 9 0.70 -16.44 -5.80
CA ALA A 9 -0.01 -15.68 -4.79
C ALA A 9 -1.04 -14.71 -5.40
N ALA A 10 -0.70 -14.02 -6.48
CA ALA A 10 -1.62 -13.13 -7.17
C ALA A 10 -2.80 -13.87 -7.81
N GLN A 11 -2.58 -15.07 -8.39
CA GLN A 11 -3.63 -15.90 -8.99
C GLN A 11 -4.62 -16.43 -7.95
N VAL A 12 -4.10 -17.14 -6.95
CA VAL A 12 -4.47 -17.01 -5.52
C VAL A 12 -5.65 -16.10 -5.19
N THR A 13 -5.25 -14.89 -4.83
CA THR A 13 -6.10 -13.78 -4.43
C THR A 13 -7.13 -13.40 -5.48
N SER A 14 -6.75 -13.36 -6.76
CA SER A 14 -7.64 -12.95 -7.85
C SER A 14 -8.84 -13.89 -8.00
N MET A 15 -8.62 -15.20 -7.91
CA MET A 15 -9.70 -16.21 -7.96
C MET A 15 -10.68 -16.03 -6.80
N GLN A 16 -10.18 -15.81 -5.59
CA GLN A 16 -11.03 -15.65 -4.41
C GLN A 16 -11.80 -14.33 -4.42
N ILE A 17 -11.24 -13.28 -5.02
CA ILE A 17 -11.93 -12.00 -5.22
C ILE A 17 -13.10 -12.16 -6.20
N GLU A 18 -12.88 -12.80 -7.35
CA GLU A 18 -13.97 -13.02 -8.31
C GLU A 18 -15.09 -13.87 -7.69
N ALA A 19 -14.75 -14.91 -6.93
CA ALA A 19 -15.74 -15.70 -6.19
C ALA A 19 -16.50 -14.89 -5.13
N ALA A 20 -15.82 -13.99 -4.40
CA ALA A 20 -16.46 -13.13 -3.41
C ALA A 20 -17.44 -12.14 -4.05
N ARG A 21 -17.12 -11.61 -5.23
CA ARG A 21 -17.97 -10.67 -5.99
C ARG A 21 -19.27 -11.29 -6.46
N GLU A 22 -19.28 -12.58 -6.80
CA GLU A 22 -20.50 -13.31 -7.14
C GLU A 22 -21.43 -13.49 -5.92
N GLY A 23 -20.86 -13.47 -4.70
CA GLY A 23 -21.57 -13.67 -3.44
C GLY A 23 -22.18 -12.41 -2.83
N GLY A 24 -21.96 -11.22 -3.40
CA GLY A 24 -22.42 -9.93 -2.86
C GLY A 24 -21.28 -9.10 -2.28
N ARG A 25 -21.52 -8.49 -1.10
CA ARG A 25 -20.57 -7.56 -0.47
C ARG A 25 -19.29 -8.27 -0.04
N ILE A 26 -18.12 -7.72 -0.39
CA ILE A 26 -16.82 -8.25 0.03
C ILE A 26 -16.54 -7.89 1.50
N ASP A 27 -16.15 -8.90 2.28
CA ASP A 27 -15.63 -8.75 3.65
C ASP A 27 -14.15 -9.15 3.65
N ALA A 28 -13.27 -8.26 4.13
CA ALA A 28 -11.83 -8.47 4.01
C ALA A 28 -11.33 -9.64 4.87
N ALA A 29 -11.92 -9.88 6.04
CA ALA A 29 -11.53 -10.97 6.93
C ALA A 29 -11.93 -12.32 6.33
N ALA A 30 -13.17 -12.42 5.82
CA ALA A 30 -13.64 -13.60 5.10
C ALA A 30 -12.80 -13.86 3.84
N LEU A 31 -12.45 -12.82 3.08
CA LEU A 31 -11.60 -12.96 1.89
C LEU A 31 -10.21 -13.50 2.25
N ARG A 32 -9.56 -12.98 3.30
CA ARG A 32 -8.28 -13.51 3.82
C ARG A 32 -8.41 -14.98 4.21
N ALA A 33 -9.46 -15.36 4.94
CA ALA A 33 -9.70 -16.74 5.35
C ALA A 33 -9.97 -17.68 4.15
N ASN A 34 -10.62 -17.19 3.09
CA ASN A 34 -10.85 -17.96 1.87
C ASN A 34 -9.55 -18.20 1.10
N ILE A 35 -8.73 -17.16 0.95
CA ILE A 35 -7.39 -17.27 0.35
C ILE A 35 -6.52 -18.26 1.14
N ASP A 36 -6.55 -18.17 2.47
CA ASP A 36 -5.82 -19.06 3.35
C ASP A 36 -6.20 -20.54 3.13
N ARG A 37 -7.50 -20.83 3.09
CA ARG A 37 -8.02 -22.18 2.81
C ARG A 37 -7.64 -22.67 1.42
N GLU A 38 -7.71 -21.81 0.41
CA GLU A 38 -7.36 -22.16 -0.97
C GLU A 38 -5.88 -22.51 -1.10
N ILE A 39 -4.99 -21.75 -0.44
CA ILE A 39 -3.56 -22.06 -0.40
C ILE A 39 -3.33 -23.41 0.28
N THR A 40 -3.98 -23.67 1.42
CA THR A 40 -3.88 -24.98 2.08
C THR A 40 -4.37 -26.11 1.19
N SER A 41 -5.43 -25.90 0.41
CA SER A 41 -5.95 -26.87 -0.56
C SER A 41 -4.99 -27.16 -1.72
N LEU A 42 -4.41 -26.10 -2.30
CA LEU A 42 -3.52 -26.21 -3.48
C LEU A 42 -2.14 -26.78 -3.15
N PHE A 43 -1.59 -26.42 -1.99
CA PHE A 43 -0.24 -26.80 -1.59
C PHE A 43 -0.25 -28.07 -0.70
N GLY A 44 -1.28 -28.27 0.12
CA GLY A 44 -1.34 -29.39 1.06
C GLY A 44 -0.37 -29.22 2.24
N GLU A 45 -0.09 -30.31 2.94
CA GLU A 45 0.79 -30.34 4.12
C GLU A 45 2.10 -31.07 3.80
N SER A 46 3.19 -30.61 4.40
CA SER A 46 4.52 -31.23 4.29
C SER A 46 5.34 -30.94 5.55
N ASP A 47 6.14 -31.91 5.98
CA ASP A 47 7.10 -31.76 7.09
C ASP A 47 8.45 -31.16 6.64
N ASP A 48 8.65 -30.93 5.34
CA ASP A 48 9.88 -30.30 4.82
C ASP A 48 9.92 -28.81 5.20
N PRO A 49 10.90 -28.36 6.01
CA PRO A 49 10.99 -26.96 6.45
C PRO A 49 11.19 -25.96 5.30
N GLN A 50 11.84 -26.37 4.20
CA GLN A 50 12.01 -25.51 3.04
C GLN A 50 10.68 -25.33 2.31
N TYR A 51 9.89 -26.40 2.21
CA TYR A 51 8.56 -26.34 1.61
C TYR A 51 7.62 -25.46 2.43
N GLN A 52 7.56 -25.66 3.75
CA GLN A 52 6.73 -24.87 4.66
C GLN A 52 7.02 -23.37 4.52
N ARG A 53 8.31 -22.99 4.51
CA ARG A 53 8.72 -21.59 4.32
C ARG A 53 8.24 -21.01 2.99
N ILE A 54 8.29 -21.78 1.90
CA ILE A 54 7.81 -21.33 0.59
C ILE A 54 6.30 -21.09 0.61
N VAL A 55 5.53 -22.02 1.20
CA VAL A 55 4.06 -21.89 1.29
C VAL A 55 3.68 -20.71 2.18
N GLU A 56 4.37 -20.51 3.31
CA GLU A 56 4.18 -19.34 4.17
C GLU A 56 4.46 -18.02 3.45
N GLN A 57 5.50 -17.95 2.61
CA GLN A 57 5.78 -16.78 1.79
C GLN A 57 4.67 -16.51 0.75
N VAL A 58 4.19 -17.55 0.07
CA VAL A 58 3.04 -17.42 -0.86
C VAL A 58 1.81 -16.92 -0.10
N ARG A 59 1.52 -17.48 1.07
CA ARG A 59 0.42 -17.08 1.95
C ARG A 59 0.53 -15.62 2.36
N ALA A 60 1.68 -15.20 2.87
CA ALA A 60 1.93 -13.83 3.31
C ALA A 60 1.73 -12.79 2.19
N ILE A 61 2.06 -13.14 0.94
CA ILE A 61 1.83 -12.27 -0.23
C ILE A 61 0.35 -12.29 -0.64
N ALA A 62 -0.27 -13.47 -0.71
CA ALA A 62 -1.65 -13.63 -1.19
C ALA A 62 -2.67 -12.99 -0.23
N THR A 63 -2.39 -12.96 1.06
CA THR A 63 -3.27 -12.38 2.09
C THR A 63 -3.06 -10.88 2.30
N LYS A 64 -2.36 -10.18 1.40
CA LYS A 64 -2.26 -8.70 1.39
C LYS A 64 -3.59 -8.06 0.96
N VAL A 65 -4.56 -8.21 1.84
CA VAL A 65 -5.91 -7.66 1.77
C VAL A 65 -6.10 -6.82 3.03
N GLY A 66 -6.38 -5.54 2.86
CA GLY A 66 -6.62 -4.57 3.93
C GLY A 66 -7.99 -3.93 3.80
N THR A 67 -8.33 -3.09 4.79
CA THR A 67 -9.59 -2.34 4.80
C THR A 67 -9.32 -0.85 4.93
N ALA A 68 -10.12 -0.04 4.23
CA ALA A 68 -10.34 1.35 4.57
C ALA A 68 -11.70 1.45 5.27
N ILE A 69 -11.71 1.75 6.57
CA ILE A 69 -12.96 1.84 7.33
C ILE A 69 -13.64 3.18 7.12
N ARG A 70 -14.97 3.19 7.14
CA ARG A 70 -15.74 4.43 7.10
C ARG A 70 -15.71 5.17 8.43
N VAL A 71 -15.45 6.47 8.37
CA VAL A 71 -15.49 7.39 9.52
C VAL A 71 -16.51 8.50 9.28
N GLN A 72 -17.06 9.03 10.38
CA GLN A 72 -18.00 10.15 10.34
C GLN A 72 -17.32 11.51 10.51
N SER A 73 -16.17 11.51 11.18
CA SER A 73 -15.38 12.70 11.44
C SER A 73 -14.00 12.49 10.81
N PRO A 74 -13.55 13.40 9.94
CA PRO A 74 -12.22 13.33 9.36
C PRO A 74 -11.15 13.53 10.44
N PRO A 75 -9.96 12.91 10.31
CA PRO A 75 -8.81 13.24 11.14
C PRO A 75 -8.30 14.66 10.83
N THR A 76 -7.53 15.22 11.76
CA THR A 76 -6.75 16.42 11.49
C THR A 76 -5.48 15.98 10.79
N ILE A 77 -5.17 16.56 9.63
CA ILE A 77 -3.94 16.18 8.90
C ILE A 77 -2.76 16.97 9.47
N ASP A 78 -2.20 16.49 10.58
CA ASP A 78 -1.06 17.11 11.25
C ASP A 78 0.14 16.16 11.43
N GLY A 79 -0.04 14.88 11.08
CA GLY A 79 1.02 13.87 11.15
C GLY A 79 1.10 13.20 12.53
N GLU A 80 0.16 13.49 13.43
CA GLU A 80 0.01 12.84 14.72
C GLU A 80 -1.09 11.78 14.64
N LEU A 81 -0.74 10.50 14.86
CA LEU A 81 -1.72 9.42 14.78
C LEU A 81 -2.47 9.24 16.11
N ASP A 82 -3.11 10.31 16.61
CA ASP A 82 -3.72 10.34 17.94
C ASP A 82 -5.26 10.21 17.94
N GLU A 83 -5.91 10.27 16.77
CA GLU A 83 -7.34 10.06 16.68
C GLU A 83 -7.75 8.63 17.01
N GLU A 84 -8.80 8.48 17.81
CA GLU A 84 -9.34 7.17 18.22
C GLU A 84 -9.68 6.25 17.04
N MET A 85 -10.00 6.82 15.88
CA MET A 85 -10.37 6.05 14.71
C MET A 85 -9.20 5.21 14.16
N TRP A 86 -7.95 5.66 14.30
CA TRP A 86 -6.75 4.91 13.91
C TRP A 86 -6.54 3.63 14.73
N ALA A 87 -7.07 3.56 15.94
CA ALA A 87 -7.04 2.34 16.75
C ALA A 87 -8.02 1.26 16.25
N ARG A 88 -8.98 1.62 15.38
CA ARG A 88 -10.01 0.72 14.85
C ARG A 88 -9.76 0.25 13.43
N THR A 89 -8.81 0.86 12.73
CA THR A 89 -8.44 0.46 11.36
C THR A 89 -7.69 -0.87 11.38
N ASP A 90 -7.83 -1.65 10.31
CA ASP A 90 -6.83 -2.67 10.01
C ASP A 90 -5.44 -2.02 9.87
N VAL A 91 -4.40 -2.73 10.32
CA VAL A 91 -3.03 -2.25 10.29
C VAL A 91 -2.26 -3.07 9.27
N LEU A 92 -1.89 -2.44 8.16
CA LEU A 92 -1.15 -3.08 7.10
C LEU A 92 0.32 -3.15 7.49
N THR A 93 0.79 -4.37 7.76
CA THR A 93 2.15 -4.68 8.23
C THR A 93 2.89 -5.60 7.27
N ASP A 94 4.04 -6.10 7.72
CA ASP A 94 4.81 -7.17 7.07
C ASP A 94 5.24 -6.81 5.65
N PHE A 95 5.80 -5.61 5.51
CA PHE A 95 6.41 -5.17 4.26
C PHE A 95 7.53 -6.14 3.87
N ILE A 96 7.67 -6.38 2.58
CA ILE A 96 8.59 -7.36 2.00
C ILE A 96 9.72 -6.62 1.30
N LEU A 97 10.96 -7.04 1.55
CA LEU A 97 12.14 -6.48 0.90
C LEU A 97 12.06 -6.58 -0.63
N TRP A 98 12.43 -5.50 -1.30
CA TRP A 98 12.44 -5.44 -2.75
C TRP A 98 13.44 -6.44 -3.33
N GLY A 99 13.03 -7.16 -4.38
CA GLY A 99 13.84 -8.23 -4.98
C GLY A 99 13.89 -9.53 -4.17
N GLU A 100 13.39 -9.53 -2.94
CA GLU A 100 13.44 -10.66 -2.01
C GLU A 100 12.04 -11.14 -1.59
N THR A 101 11.97 -12.10 -0.67
CA THR A 101 10.72 -12.58 -0.07
C THR A 101 10.72 -12.54 1.46
N GLY A 102 11.78 -11.97 2.06
CA GLY A 102 11.87 -11.72 3.49
C GLY A 102 11.14 -10.44 3.90
N LEU A 103 10.82 -10.35 5.19
CA LEU A 103 10.30 -9.13 5.80
C LEU A 103 11.37 -8.02 5.77
N ALA A 104 10.90 -6.78 5.68
CA ALA A 104 11.70 -5.57 5.82
C ALA A 104 12.34 -5.48 7.22
N ASP A 105 13.55 -4.90 7.30
CA ASP A 105 14.20 -4.67 8.59
C ASP A 105 13.56 -3.47 9.31
N HIS A 106 13.05 -2.49 8.57
CA HIS A 106 12.39 -1.30 9.11
C HIS A 106 10.87 -1.47 9.13
N ALA A 107 10.31 -1.61 10.33
CA ALA A 107 8.88 -1.81 10.50
C ALA A 107 8.09 -0.61 9.96
N THR A 108 7.18 -0.90 9.03
CA THR A 108 6.27 0.09 8.44
C THR A 108 4.83 -0.35 8.66
N ARG A 109 3.99 0.57 9.14
CA ARG A 109 2.56 0.34 9.35
C ARG A 109 1.76 1.37 8.56
N VAL A 110 0.73 0.88 7.86
CA VAL A 110 -0.23 1.74 7.14
C VAL A 110 -1.63 1.49 7.69
N ARG A 111 -2.39 2.58 7.86
CA ARG A 111 -3.80 2.55 8.24
C ARG A 111 -4.60 3.36 7.24
N LEU A 112 -5.82 2.91 6.96
CA LEU A 112 -6.68 3.52 5.97
C LEU A 112 -8.08 3.76 6.55
N ALA A 113 -8.63 4.93 6.25
CA ALA A 113 -10.01 5.29 6.56
C ALA A 113 -10.60 6.12 5.43
N HIS A 114 -11.92 6.28 5.37
CA HIS A 114 -12.56 7.20 4.43
C HIS A 114 -13.86 7.78 5.01
N ASP A 115 -14.26 8.96 4.58
CA ASP A 115 -15.58 9.53 4.94
C ASP A 115 -16.63 9.36 3.81
N GLY A 116 -16.20 8.79 2.68
CA GLY A 116 -16.99 8.67 1.44
C GLY A 116 -16.67 9.73 0.40
N THR A 117 -15.93 10.78 0.76
CA THR A 117 -15.43 11.83 -0.15
C THR A 117 -13.91 11.83 -0.25
N SER A 118 -13.23 11.48 0.84
CA SER A 118 -11.78 11.46 0.96
C SER A 118 -11.30 10.13 1.53
N LEU A 119 -10.13 9.69 1.05
CA LEU A 119 -9.34 8.61 1.62
C LEU A 119 -8.32 9.24 2.57
N TYR A 120 -8.24 8.71 3.78
CA TYR A 120 -7.23 9.06 4.77
C TYR A 120 -6.20 7.95 4.85
N VAL A 121 -4.93 8.32 4.81
CA VAL A 121 -3.80 7.39 4.93
C VAL A 121 -2.95 7.84 6.10
N ALA A 122 -2.74 6.94 7.06
CA ALA A 122 -1.82 7.14 8.16
C ALA A 122 -0.63 6.18 8.02
N LEU A 123 0.57 6.73 8.18
CA LEU A 123 1.85 6.06 8.01
C LEU A 123 2.63 6.15 9.32
N GLU A 124 3.21 5.02 9.73
CA GLU A 124 4.17 4.95 10.83
C GLU A 124 5.38 4.14 10.38
N CYS A 125 6.55 4.76 10.43
CA CYS A 125 7.80 4.20 9.92
C CYS A 125 8.86 4.22 11.03
N GLU A 126 9.19 3.04 11.58
CA GLU A 126 10.25 2.89 12.55
C GLU A 126 11.61 2.93 11.85
N GLN A 127 12.53 3.76 12.36
CA GLN A 127 13.94 3.83 11.94
C GLN A 127 14.73 4.80 12.82
N ASP A 128 16.06 4.76 12.75
CA ASP A 128 16.89 5.81 13.36
C ASP A 128 16.63 7.16 12.69
N THR A 129 16.02 8.07 13.45
CA THR A 129 15.66 9.40 12.94
C THR A 129 16.83 10.36 12.86
N SER A 130 17.99 10.02 13.45
CA SER A 130 19.20 10.83 13.35
C SER A 130 19.88 10.71 11.98
N SER A 131 19.57 9.67 11.21
CA SER A 131 20.11 9.40 9.88
C SER A 131 19.19 9.75 8.71
N LEU A 132 18.06 10.43 8.96
CA LEU A 132 17.09 10.79 7.94
C LEU A 132 17.71 11.60 6.79
N VAL A 133 17.45 11.16 5.57
CA VAL A 133 17.73 11.85 4.32
C VAL A 133 16.45 12.51 3.82
N THR A 134 16.39 13.84 3.91
CA THR A 134 15.23 14.64 3.45
C THR A 134 15.71 15.87 2.67
N ARG A 135 15.98 15.72 1.37
CA ARG A 135 16.60 16.73 0.50
C ARG A 135 15.66 17.29 -0.58
N ALA A 136 14.52 16.65 -0.80
CA ALA A 136 13.59 17.03 -1.84
C ALA A 136 13.02 18.44 -1.63
N ALA A 137 12.63 19.08 -2.73
CA ALA A 137 11.82 20.29 -2.68
C ALA A 137 10.46 19.99 -2.03
N PRO A 138 9.79 20.99 -1.40
CA PRO A 138 8.54 20.75 -0.67
C PRO A 138 7.43 20.11 -1.48
N ARG A 139 7.34 20.39 -2.79
CA ARG A 139 6.40 19.74 -3.71
C ARG A 139 7.07 19.42 -5.05
N ASP A 140 6.73 18.27 -5.62
CA ASP A 140 7.16 17.77 -6.93
C ASP A 140 8.68 17.70 -7.13
N GLY A 141 9.41 17.57 -6.02
CA GLY A 141 10.83 17.24 -5.99
C GLY A 141 11.09 15.74 -6.10
N SER A 142 12.36 15.34 -6.06
CA SER A 142 12.76 13.92 -6.05
C SER A 142 12.57 13.24 -4.69
N ALA A 143 11.35 13.27 -4.13
CA ALA A 143 11.03 12.71 -2.81
C ALA A 143 11.34 11.21 -2.71
N TRP A 144 11.32 10.45 -3.81
CA TRP A 144 11.73 9.04 -3.86
C TRP A 144 13.23 8.80 -3.57
N LYS A 145 14.06 9.84 -3.54
CA LYS A 145 15.48 9.76 -3.15
C LYS A 145 15.72 10.06 -1.67
N ASP A 146 14.65 10.33 -0.93
CA ASP A 146 14.63 10.59 0.50
C ASP A 146 14.02 9.41 1.25
N ASP A 147 14.13 9.45 2.58
CA ASP A 147 13.36 8.59 3.46
C ASP A 147 11.87 8.88 3.29
N SER A 148 11.19 8.00 2.55
CA SER A 148 9.85 8.26 2.03
C SER A 148 8.96 7.03 1.97
N VAL A 149 7.66 7.28 1.85
CA VAL A 149 6.68 6.26 1.47
C VAL A 149 6.03 6.69 0.16
N GLU A 150 5.98 5.76 -0.79
CA GLU A 150 5.22 5.90 -2.02
C GLU A 150 3.91 5.12 -1.92
N ILE A 151 2.83 5.73 -2.37
CA ILE A 151 1.48 5.17 -2.38
C ILE A 151 1.02 5.09 -3.83
N PHE A 152 0.71 3.88 -4.29
CA PHE A 152 0.17 3.65 -5.62
C PHE A 152 -1.29 3.23 -5.53
N ILE A 153 -2.18 3.90 -6.25
CA ILE A 153 -3.62 3.57 -6.32
C ILE A 153 -3.98 3.29 -7.78
N ASN A 154 -4.61 2.15 -8.07
CA ASN A 154 -5.16 1.83 -9.39
C ASN A 154 -6.67 1.68 -9.30
N PRO A 155 -7.41 2.79 -9.44
CA PRO A 155 -8.85 2.85 -9.14
C PRO A 155 -9.68 1.97 -10.08
N ARG A 156 -9.24 1.81 -11.33
CA ARG A 156 -9.96 1.04 -12.36
C ARG A 156 -9.38 -0.35 -12.60
N ARG A 157 -8.33 -0.73 -11.87
CA ARG A 157 -7.63 -2.03 -12.00
C ARG A 157 -7.17 -2.31 -13.44
N GLY A 158 -6.85 -1.27 -14.21
CA GLY A 158 -6.35 -1.40 -15.57
C GLY A 158 -4.85 -1.69 -15.61
N ASP A 159 -4.35 -2.21 -16.73
CA ASP A 159 -2.95 -2.66 -16.89
C ASP A 159 -1.91 -1.53 -16.97
N TYR A 160 -2.33 -0.27 -16.90
CA TYR A 160 -1.45 0.90 -17.09
C TYR A 160 -1.69 2.02 -16.10
N GLU A 161 -2.91 2.13 -15.58
CA GLU A 161 -3.30 3.29 -14.79
C GLU A 161 -2.79 3.21 -13.36
N TYR A 162 -2.25 4.32 -12.87
CA TYR A 162 -2.04 4.55 -11.46
C TYR A 162 -1.92 6.03 -11.10
N ALA A 163 -2.51 6.41 -9.97
CA ALA A 163 -2.09 7.58 -9.22
C ALA A 163 -0.91 7.18 -8.32
N GLN A 164 0.10 8.06 -8.22
CA GLN A 164 1.22 7.90 -7.31
C GLN A 164 1.32 9.12 -6.42
N PHE A 165 1.49 8.88 -5.13
CA PHE A 165 1.77 9.89 -4.12
C PHE A 165 3.06 9.51 -3.42
N ILE A 166 3.90 10.48 -3.07
CA ILE A 166 5.09 10.24 -2.24
C ILE A 166 5.11 11.29 -1.15
N ILE A 167 5.35 10.86 0.08
CA ILE A 167 5.66 11.75 1.20
C ILE A 167 6.99 11.32 1.83
N ASN A 168 7.87 12.28 2.11
CA ASN A 168 9.09 12.04 2.88
C ASN A 168 8.92 12.40 4.36
N ALA A 169 9.88 12.00 5.20
CA ALA A 169 9.87 12.27 6.63
C ALA A 169 9.86 13.77 7.03
N ALA A 170 10.16 14.68 6.09
CA ALA A 170 10.11 16.13 6.28
C ALA A 170 8.85 16.79 5.67
N GLY A 171 7.90 15.99 5.17
CA GLY A 171 6.65 16.49 4.59
C GLY A 171 6.76 17.01 3.15
N ALA A 172 7.87 16.71 2.44
CA ALA A 172 7.92 16.93 1.01
C ALA A 172 6.97 15.96 0.31
N PHE A 173 6.18 16.49 -0.62
CA PHE A 173 5.13 15.75 -1.30
C PHE A 173 5.36 15.69 -2.81
N PHE A 174 4.94 14.61 -3.43
CA PHE A 174 4.94 14.45 -4.88
C PHE A 174 3.67 13.74 -5.28
N ASP A 175 3.06 14.20 -6.37
CA ASP A 175 1.95 13.48 -6.98
C ASP A 175 2.04 13.44 -8.51
N GLN A 176 1.50 12.37 -9.06
CA GLN A 176 1.28 12.26 -10.49
C GLN A 176 0.14 11.30 -10.78
N TRP A 177 -0.38 11.37 -12.01
CA TRP A 177 -1.35 10.39 -12.48
C TRP A 177 -1.05 9.92 -13.88
N ARG A 178 -0.64 8.65 -13.98
CA ARG A 178 -0.51 7.95 -15.25
C ARG A 178 -1.82 7.27 -15.59
N ARG A 179 -2.47 7.66 -16.68
CA ARG A 179 -3.80 7.19 -17.08
C ARG A 179 -3.76 6.27 -18.28
N THR A 180 -2.81 6.47 -19.19
CA THR A 180 -2.66 5.69 -20.41
C THR A 180 -1.19 5.33 -20.66
N GLU A 181 -0.95 4.35 -21.52
CA GLU A 181 0.40 3.90 -21.87
C GLU A 181 1.20 4.99 -22.60
N ASP A 182 0.53 5.72 -23.50
CA ASP A 182 1.06 6.74 -24.39
C ASP A 182 1.26 8.12 -23.74
N GLN A 183 0.76 8.32 -22.53
CA GLN A 183 0.95 9.55 -21.77
C GLN A 183 2.44 9.77 -21.47
N THR A 184 2.93 10.97 -21.77
CA THR A 184 4.29 11.36 -21.43
C THR A 184 4.46 11.56 -19.92
N TYR A 185 5.70 11.49 -19.44
CA TYR A 185 6.00 11.78 -18.03
C TYR A 185 5.55 13.19 -17.62
N ALA A 186 5.77 14.19 -18.48
CA ALA A 186 5.37 15.57 -18.20
C ALA A 186 3.85 15.73 -18.08
N GLU A 187 3.07 15.03 -18.90
CA GLU A 187 1.60 15.04 -18.80
C GLU A 187 1.10 14.32 -17.55
N ALA A 188 1.76 13.25 -17.11
CA ALA A 188 1.42 12.56 -15.88
C ALA A 188 1.72 13.43 -14.64
N LEU A 189 2.88 14.07 -14.64
CA LEU A 189 3.36 14.98 -13.58
C LEU A 189 2.58 16.30 -13.50
N ALA A 190 1.96 16.73 -14.60
CA ALA A 190 1.15 17.96 -14.60
C ALA A 190 -0.13 17.83 -13.74
N HIS A 191 -0.52 16.61 -13.37
CA HIS A 191 -1.66 16.39 -12.50
C HIS A 191 -1.34 16.73 -11.06
N ASN A 192 -2.13 17.62 -10.46
CA ASN A 192 -2.03 18.00 -9.06
C ASN A 192 -3.34 17.67 -8.36
N PHE A 193 -3.31 16.74 -7.43
CA PHE A 193 -4.45 16.40 -6.59
C PHE A 193 -4.64 17.47 -5.50
N ASP A 194 -5.91 17.78 -5.21
CA ASP A 194 -6.32 18.57 -4.05
C ASP A 194 -6.20 17.72 -2.77
N ALA A 195 -4.96 17.51 -2.34
CA ALA A 195 -4.62 16.68 -1.19
C ALA A 195 -4.13 17.55 -0.02
N ASP A 196 -4.36 17.08 1.20
CA ASP A 196 -3.71 17.61 2.40
C ASP A 196 -2.72 16.56 2.91
N TRP A 197 -1.59 16.99 3.45
CA TRP A 197 -0.57 16.08 3.98
C TRP A 197 0.24 16.73 5.10
N SER A 198 0.71 15.91 6.03
CA SER A 198 1.68 16.31 7.04
C SER A 198 2.56 15.13 7.43
N ALA A 199 3.78 15.42 7.89
CA ALA A 199 4.71 14.45 8.42
C ALA A 199 5.33 14.97 9.72
N LYS A 200 5.58 14.06 10.67
CA LYS A 200 6.16 14.37 11.98
C LYS A 200 7.26 13.37 12.33
N VAL A 201 8.42 13.89 12.70
CA VAL A 201 9.54 13.09 13.21
C VAL A 201 9.43 13.00 14.74
N GLN A 202 9.58 11.79 15.27
CA GLN A 202 9.59 11.48 16.69
C GLN A 202 10.85 10.65 17.01
N ASP A 203 11.10 10.35 18.28
CA ASP A 203 12.23 9.48 18.63
C ASP A 203 11.99 8.04 18.11
N GLY A 204 12.92 7.53 17.29
CA GLY A 204 12.89 6.17 16.74
C GLY A 204 11.85 5.91 15.64
N LYS A 205 11.09 6.93 15.20
CA LYS A 205 10.13 6.80 14.10
C LYS A 205 9.75 8.14 13.48
N TRP A 206 9.17 8.10 12.30
CA TRP A 206 8.41 9.22 11.76
C TRP A 206 7.02 8.75 11.31
N THR A 207 6.07 9.68 11.36
CA THR A 207 4.67 9.46 11.01
C THR A 207 4.25 10.45 9.93
N ALA A 208 3.21 10.09 9.18
CA ALA A 208 2.58 11.00 8.24
C ALA A 208 1.10 10.69 8.07
N GLU A 209 0.35 11.72 7.71
CA GLU A 209 -1.06 11.64 7.39
C GLU A 209 -1.33 12.32 6.05
N LEU A 210 -2.25 11.74 5.28
CA LEU A 210 -2.68 12.26 4.00
C LEU A 210 -4.19 12.21 3.90
N ARG A 211 -4.79 13.27 3.36
CA ARG A 211 -6.16 13.29 2.83
C ARG A 211 -6.09 13.33 1.31
N LEU A 212 -6.62 12.29 0.66
CA LEU A 212 -6.67 12.16 -0.79
C LEU A 212 -8.12 12.21 -1.30
N PRO A 213 -8.45 13.04 -2.30
CA PRO A 213 -9.81 13.17 -2.83
C PRO A 213 -10.22 11.92 -3.64
N LEU A 214 -11.25 11.21 -3.20
CA LEU A 214 -11.71 9.97 -3.85
C LEU A 214 -12.32 10.23 -5.23
N ASP A 215 -13.06 11.33 -5.38
CA ASP A 215 -13.67 11.74 -6.64
C ASP A 215 -12.62 12.06 -7.71
N ALA A 216 -11.55 12.75 -7.32
CA ALA A 216 -10.41 13.02 -8.18
C ALA A 216 -9.73 11.70 -8.59
N LEU A 217 -9.68 10.70 -7.71
CA LEU A 217 -9.16 9.36 -8.04
C LEU A 217 -10.15 8.51 -8.87
N GLY A 218 -11.39 8.95 -9.07
CA GLY A 218 -12.44 8.16 -9.71
C GLY A 218 -12.87 6.93 -8.89
N VAL A 219 -12.72 7.01 -7.57
CA VAL A 219 -13.13 5.99 -6.60
C VAL A 219 -14.43 6.42 -5.95
N ASP A 220 -15.41 5.54 -5.94
CA ASP A 220 -16.66 5.72 -5.20
C ASP A 220 -16.83 4.52 -4.26
N PRO A 221 -16.54 4.64 -2.95
CA PRO A 221 -16.66 3.54 -2.00
C PRO A 221 -18.04 2.90 -1.92
N GLN A 222 -19.12 3.60 -2.36
CA GLN A 222 -20.47 3.05 -2.36
C GLN A 222 -20.74 2.15 -3.58
N GLN A 223 -20.01 2.37 -4.67
CA GLN A 223 -20.15 1.61 -5.92
C GLN A 223 -18.95 0.67 -6.18
N GLN A 224 -17.83 0.94 -5.52
CA GLN A 224 -16.57 0.23 -5.62
C GLN A 224 -16.16 -0.25 -4.24
N GLU A 225 -16.58 -1.47 -3.90
CA GLU A 225 -16.24 -2.10 -2.62
C GLU A 225 -14.74 -2.44 -2.50
N LEU A 226 -14.00 -2.43 -3.61
CA LEU A 226 -12.62 -2.89 -3.67
C LEU A 226 -11.79 -2.12 -4.69
N THR A 227 -10.60 -1.71 -4.29
CA THR A 227 -9.56 -1.12 -5.15
C THR A 227 -8.20 -1.78 -4.90
N THR A 228 -7.21 -1.47 -5.74
CA THR A 228 -5.85 -1.97 -5.54
C THR A 228 -4.91 -0.85 -5.13
N MET A 229 -4.15 -1.11 -4.07
CA MET A 229 -3.15 -0.18 -3.55
C MET A 229 -1.84 -0.89 -3.26
N ASN A 230 -0.74 -0.16 -3.35
CA ASN A 230 0.54 -0.60 -2.83
C ASN A 230 1.24 0.53 -2.12
N PHE A 231 2.06 0.16 -1.14
CA PHE A 231 2.81 1.07 -0.29
C PHE A 231 4.27 0.64 -0.36
N ILE A 232 5.17 1.57 -0.64
CA ILE A 232 6.59 1.30 -0.83
C ILE A 232 7.37 2.19 0.11
N ARG A 233 8.18 1.58 0.96
CA ARG A 233 9.06 2.26 1.90
C ARG A 233 10.44 2.39 1.27
N ASN A 234 10.94 3.61 1.15
CA ASN A 234 12.33 3.91 0.81
C ASN A 234 13.04 4.33 2.10
N VAL A 235 13.98 3.51 2.58
CA VAL A 235 14.93 3.88 3.63
C VAL A 235 16.25 4.26 2.96
N GLN A 236 16.83 5.38 3.35
CA GLN A 236 18.07 5.89 2.78
C GLN A 236 19.23 5.81 3.79
N GLY A 237 20.44 6.14 3.32
CA GLY A 237 21.61 6.21 4.18
C GLY A 237 22.28 4.85 4.41
N PRO A 238 22.91 4.63 5.59
CA PRO A 238 23.68 3.42 5.86
C PRO A 238 22.84 2.14 5.94
N GLU A 239 21.58 2.25 6.36
CA GLU A 239 20.61 1.15 6.49
C GLU A 239 19.62 1.13 5.33
N ALA A 240 20.07 1.57 4.15
CA ALA A 240 19.21 1.72 3.00
C ALA A 240 18.57 0.40 2.57
N GLU A 241 17.25 0.40 2.49
CA GLU A 241 16.45 -0.68 1.95
C GLU A 241 15.25 -0.11 1.18
N ILE A 242 14.69 -0.93 0.30
CA ILE A 242 13.39 -0.67 -0.29
C ILE A 242 12.51 -1.85 0.07
N SER A 243 11.34 -1.59 0.60
CA SER A 243 10.36 -2.62 0.92
C SER A 243 8.96 -2.22 0.45
N ALA A 244 8.08 -3.21 0.26
CA ALA A 244 6.74 -2.96 -0.24
C ALA A 244 5.71 -3.83 0.49
N TRP A 245 4.50 -3.29 0.70
CA TRP A 245 3.40 -4.06 1.27
C TRP A 245 3.02 -5.24 0.37
N PHE A 246 3.00 -5.02 -0.95
CA PHE A 246 2.96 -6.09 -1.95
C PHE A 246 4.22 -6.05 -2.81
N ALA A 247 5.05 -7.09 -2.74
CA ALA A 247 6.25 -7.20 -3.56
C ALA A 247 5.88 -7.51 -5.02
N SER A 248 5.80 -6.46 -5.84
CA SER A 248 5.50 -6.53 -7.28
C SER A 248 6.49 -7.42 -8.06
N ILE A 249 6.05 -7.94 -9.22
CA ILE A 249 6.82 -8.85 -10.06
C ILE A 249 7.75 -8.09 -11.03
N ARG A 250 7.38 -6.87 -11.45
CA ARG A 250 8.07 -6.15 -12.56
C ARG A 250 8.73 -4.84 -12.14
N ALA A 251 8.00 -3.96 -11.44
CA ALA A 251 8.44 -2.63 -11.06
C ALA A 251 7.59 -2.08 -9.90
N HIS A 252 8.07 -1.03 -9.20
CA HIS A 252 7.32 -0.37 -8.14
C HIS A 252 5.91 0.06 -8.58
N ALA A 253 5.81 0.62 -9.80
CA ALA A 253 4.55 1.05 -10.39
C ALA A 253 3.73 -0.06 -11.07
N ASP A 254 4.06 -1.35 -10.90
CA ASP A 254 3.36 -2.45 -11.58
C ASP A 254 1.87 -2.46 -11.22
N PRO A 255 0.97 -2.21 -12.19
CA PRO A 255 -0.47 -2.25 -11.95
C PRO A 255 -0.98 -3.66 -11.64
N ALA A 256 -0.23 -4.72 -12.01
CA ALA A 256 -0.59 -6.12 -11.77
C ALA A 256 -0.04 -6.70 -10.45
N GLY A 257 0.78 -5.96 -9.69
CA GLY A 257 1.43 -6.43 -8.46
C GLY A 257 1.06 -5.59 -7.25
N ARG A 258 -0.20 -5.66 -6.78
CA ARG A 258 -0.72 -4.81 -5.70
C ARG A 258 -1.55 -5.59 -4.70
N GLY A 259 -1.60 -5.08 -3.48
CA GLY A 259 -2.53 -5.55 -2.47
C GLY A 259 -3.93 -4.99 -2.73
N TRP A 260 -4.90 -5.53 -2.01
CA TRP A 260 -6.31 -5.24 -2.19
C TRP A 260 -6.85 -4.49 -0.99
N ILE A 261 -7.57 -3.39 -1.23
CA ILE A 261 -8.20 -2.59 -0.18
C ILE A 261 -9.71 -2.64 -0.35
N VAL A 262 -10.40 -3.18 0.66
CA VAL A 262 -11.86 -3.19 0.76
C VAL A 262 -12.32 -1.91 1.46
N PHE A 263 -13.32 -1.24 0.90
CA PHE A 263 -13.99 -0.12 1.56
C PHE A 263 -15.15 -0.66 2.41
N GLU A 264 -15.12 -0.38 3.72
CA GLU A 264 -16.08 -0.92 4.71
C GLU A 264 -16.89 0.17 5.43
#